data_AF-A0ABD0PSP7-F1
#
_entry.id   AF-A0ABD0PSP7-F1
#
_cell.length_a   1.000
_cell.length_b   1.000
_cell.length_c   1.000
_cell.angle_alpha   90.00
_cell.angle_beta   90.00
_cell.angle_gamma   90.00
#
_symmetry.space_group_name_H-M   'P 1'
#
loop_
_entity.id
_entity.type
_entity.pdbx_description
1 polymer ?
#
loop_
_entity_poly.entity_id
_entity_poly.type
_entity_poly.pdbx_seq_one_letter_code
_entity_poly.pdbx_strand_id
1 'polypeptide(L)' 'RYKPGIDNPDPKTWKANFRCALNSLTDVKELQDKSIKKGHNAFRVYILLPHSKTVKRRK' A
#
# COMPACT_ATOMS: atom_id res chain seq x y z
N ARG A 1 -6.63 12.97 3.62
CA ARG A 1 -7.71 12.01 3.29
C ARG A 1 -8.79 12.77 2.54
N TYR A 2 -9.46 12.14 1.59
CA TYR A 2 -10.54 12.73 0.79
C TYR A 2 -11.85 12.87 1.58
N LYS A 3 -12.54 13.99 1.43
CA LYS A 3 -13.89 14.24 1.94
C LYS A 3 -14.88 14.42 0.78
N PRO A 4 -15.85 13.50 0.60
CA PRO A 4 -16.86 13.62 -0.43
C PRO A 4 -17.64 14.94 -0.34
N GLY A 5 -17.87 15.60 -1.49
CA GLY A 5 -18.64 16.85 -1.57
C GLY A 5 -17.88 18.12 -1.16
N ILE A 6 -16.64 17.99 -0.68
CA ILE A 6 -15.76 19.12 -0.32
C ILE A 6 -14.51 19.11 -1.19
N ASP A 7 -13.84 17.96 -1.26
CA ASP A 7 -12.60 17.80 -2.01
C ASP A 7 -12.90 17.29 -3.43
N ASN A 8 -11.97 17.56 -4.35
CA ASN A 8 -11.98 16.92 -5.66
C ASN A 8 -11.34 15.52 -5.59
N PRO A 9 -11.85 14.52 -6.32
CA PRO A 9 -11.19 13.23 -6.43
C PRO A 9 -9.75 13.33 -6.96
N ASP A 10 -8.79 12.74 -6.25
CA ASP A 10 -7.39 12.62 -6.70
C ASP A 10 -6.90 11.17 -6.60
N PRO A 11 -7.29 10.31 -7.57
CA PRO A 11 -6.91 8.90 -7.58
C PRO A 11 -5.39 8.67 -7.63
N LYS A 12 -4.64 9.60 -8.25
CA LYS A 12 -3.17 9.51 -8.34
C LYS A 12 -2.55 9.61 -6.96
N THR A 13 -2.97 10.61 -6.18
CA THR A 13 -2.51 10.79 -4.79
C THR A 13 -2.97 9.65 -3.90
N TRP A 14 -4.20 9.17 -4.05
CA TRP A 14 -4.71 8.04 -3.24
C TRP A 14 -3.93 6.76 -3.49
N LYS A 15 -3.64 6.44 -4.77
CA LYS A 15 -2.83 5.28 -5.16
C LYS A 15 -1.41 5.38 -4.61
N ALA A 16 -0.79 6.56 -4.66
CA ALA A 16 0.53 6.80 -4.08
C ALA A 16 0.53 6.62 -2.56
N ASN A 17 -0.43 7.23 -1.87
CA ASN A 17 -0.56 7.15 -0.41
C ASN A 17 -0.79 5.71 0.08
N PHE A 18 -1.68 4.97 -0.60
CA PHE A 18 -1.94 3.57 -0.26
C PHE A 18 -0.69 2.70 -0.40
N ARG A 19 0.05 2.85 -1.50
CA ARG A 19 1.32 2.13 -1.72
C ARG A 19 2.36 2.46 -0.63
N CYS A 20 2.50 3.73 -0.27
CA CYS A 20 3.44 4.15 0.77
C CYS A 20 3.05 3.58 2.15
N ALA A 21 1.76 3.56 2.47
CA ALA A 21 1.27 2.95 3.70
C ALA A 21 1.65 1.47 3.78
N LEU A 22 1.38 0.69 2.71
CA LEU A 22 1.78 -0.73 2.65
C LEU A 22 3.29 -0.93 2.82
N ASN A 23 4.10 -0.10 2.16
CA ASN A 23 5.56 -0.20 2.24
C ASN A 23 6.12 0.22 3.61
N SER A 24 5.35 0.94 4.42
CA SER A 24 5.73 1.34 5.77
C SER A 24 5.42 0.28 6.83
N LEU A 25 4.58 -0.70 6.51
CA LEU A 25 4.22 -1.79 7.40
C LEU A 25 5.37 -2.81 7.47
N THR A 26 5.76 -3.19 8.68
CA THR A 26 6.83 -4.18 8.92
C THR A 26 6.34 -5.61 8.71
N ASP A 27 5.04 -5.83 8.80
CA ASP A 27 4.35 -7.11 8.68
C ASP A 27 3.71 -7.32 7.29
N VAL A 28 3.99 -6.44 6.32
CA VAL A 28 3.53 -6.59 4.94
C VAL A 28 4.71 -6.51 3.98
N LYS A 29 4.83 -7.49 3.08
CA LYS A 29 5.92 -7.54 2.09
C LYS A 29 5.38 -7.75 0.68
N GLU A 30 5.87 -6.98 -0.29
CA GLU A 30 5.57 -7.18 -1.71
C GLU A 30 6.35 -8.38 -2.27
N LEU A 31 5.65 -9.32 -2.91
CA LEU A 31 6.23 -10.39 -3.70
C LEU A 31 6.41 -9.90 -5.14
N GLN A 32 7.56 -9.27 -5.40
CA GLN A 32 7.82 -8.61 -6.68
C GLN A 32 7.93 -9.60 -7.85
N ASP A 33 8.43 -10.80 -7.58
CA ASP A 33 8.55 -11.92 -8.51
C ASP A 33 7.18 -12.37 -9.06
N LYS A 34 6.12 -12.22 -8.25
CA LYS A 34 4.74 -12.58 -8.63
C LYS A 34 3.93 -11.38 -9.12
N SER A 35 4.49 -10.19 -9.11
CA SER A 35 3.77 -8.94 -9.41
C SER A 35 4.00 -8.47 -10.85
N ILE A 36 2.95 -8.00 -11.51
CA ILE A 36 3.03 -7.42 -12.86
C ILE A 36 2.72 -5.92 -12.78
N LYS A 37 3.73 -5.05 -12.91
CA LYS A 37 3.58 -3.61 -12.66
C LYS A 37 3.10 -2.79 -13.86
N LYS A 38 2.97 -3.41 -15.05
CA LYS A 38 2.64 -2.75 -16.33
C LYS A 38 1.70 -3.62 -17.16
N GLY A 39 1.03 -3.01 -18.14
CA GLY A 39 0.07 -3.68 -19.01
C GLY A 39 -1.37 -3.61 -18.50
N HIS A 40 -2.30 -4.16 -19.27
CA HIS A 40 -3.73 -4.12 -18.99
C HIS A 40 -4.09 -4.81 -17.66
N ASN A 41 -3.45 -5.93 -17.36
CA ASN A 41 -3.67 -6.71 -16.14
C ASN A 41 -2.56 -6.46 -15.12
N ALA A 42 -2.26 -5.19 -14.82
CA ALA A 42 -1.22 -4.84 -13.85
C ALA A 42 -1.73 -5.02 -12.40
N PHE A 43 -0.98 -5.77 -11.59
CA PHE A 43 -1.27 -6.02 -10.18
C PHE A 43 0.02 -6.14 -9.34
N ARG A 44 -0.14 -6.01 -8.02
CA ARG A 44 0.92 -6.25 -7.02
C ARG A 44 0.46 -7.32 -6.04
N VAL A 45 1.33 -8.27 -5.76
CA VAL A 45 1.10 -9.34 -4.81
C VAL A 45 1.81 -8.99 -3.51
N TYR A 46 1.09 -9.07 -2.39
CA TYR A 46 1.62 -8.85 -1.06
C TYR A 46 1.37 -10.09 -0.20
N ILE A 47 2.27 -10.34 0.75
CA ILE A 47 2.11 -11.33 1.81
C ILE A 47 2.02 -10.61 3.15
N LEU A 48 1.08 -11.07 3.98
CA LEU A 48 0.96 -10.65 5.38
C LEU A 48 1.82 -11.59 6.21
N LEU A 49 2.78 -11.05 6.93
CA LEU A 49 3.66 -11.78 7.82
C LEU A 49 2.96 -11.95 9.18
N PRO A 50 3.22 -13.06 9.90
CA PRO A 50 2.78 -13.19 11.28
C PRO A 50 3.32 -12.02 12.10
N HIS A 51 2.45 -11.41 12.91
CA HIS A 51 2.82 -10.26 13.72
C HIS A 51 3.81 -10.72 14.82
N SER A 52 5.11 -10.55 14.60
CA SER A 52 6.07 -10.67 15.70
C SER A 52 5.83 -9.47 16.63
N LYS A 53 5.80 -9.70 17.94
CA LYS A 53 5.46 -8.69 18.96
C LYS A 53 6.50 -7.55 19.08
N THR A 54 7.26 -7.23 18.03
CA THR A 54 8.36 -6.28 18.08
C THR A 54 7.91 -4.88 17.66
N VAL A 55 7.54 -4.12 18.69
CA VAL A 55 7.67 -2.67 18.90
C VAL A 55 7.07 -1.74 17.84
N LYS A 56 5.94 -1.13 18.24
CA LYS A 56 5.37 0.10 17.69
C LYS A 56 6.45 1.18 17.52
N ARG A 57 6.95 1.42 16.31
CA ARG A 57 7.54 2.72 15.97
C ARG A 57 6.41 3.69 15.61
N ARG A 58 5.85 4.33 16.64
CA ARG A 58 5.17 5.61 16.49
C ARG A 58 6.27 6.69 16.45
N LYS A 59 6.43 7.37 15.33
CA LYS A 59 7.03 8.70 15.26
C LYS A 59 5.98 9.61 14.65
#